data_AF-A0A7Y5AAR4-F1
#
_entry.id   AF-A0A7Y5AAR4-F1
#
_cell.length_a   1.000
_cell.length_b   1.000
_cell.length_c   1.000
_cell.angle_alpha   90.00
_cell.angle_beta   90.00
_cell.angle_gamma   90.00
#
_symmetry.space_group_name_H-M   'P 1'
#
loop_
_entity.id
_entity.type
_entity.pdbx_description
1 polymer ?
#
loop_
_entity_poly.entity_id
_entity_poly.type
_entity_poly.pdbx_seq_one_letter_code
_entity_poly.pdbx_strand_id
1 'polypeptide(L)'
;MKIQIRTLYKCGSCGDIHDDEDGARECCQPEVEEMFECPACKTIHDGEDEARLCCESDSIKCPSCYRDYSSITLSFQAIKIAGHCTTCNPMFTIDQQQTIQDLHFQETGRREHLFD
;
A
#
# COMPACT_ATOMS: atom_id res chain seq x y z
N MET A 1 51.15 11.66 -36.90
CA MET A 1 49.76 11.32 -36.55
C MET A 1 49.58 11.48 -35.06
N LYS A 2 48.50 12.13 -34.60
CA LYS A 2 48.11 12.08 -33.18
C LYS A 2 47.31 10.81 -32.96
N ILE A 3 47.68 10.01 -31.97
CA ILE A 3 46.91 8.85 -31.55
C ILE A 3 45.66 9.38 -30.85
N GLN A 4 44.48 8.94 -31.28
CA GLN A 4 43.25 9.20 -30.54
C GLN A 4 43.00 8.05 -29.58
N ILE A 5 42.92 8.37 -28.29
CA ILE A 5 42.58 7.43 -27.23
C ILE A 5 41.07 7.54 -27.01
N ARG A 6 40.37 6.40 -26.98
CA ARG A 6 38.95 6.31 -26.61
C ARG A 6 38.82 5.75 -25.20
N THR A 7 37.88 6.29 -24.43
CA THR A 7 37.46 5.73 -23.15
C THR A 7 36.58 4.51 -23.40
N LEU A 8 36.70 3.49 -22.56
CA LEU A 8 35.85 2.31 -22.54
C LEU A 8 35.50 2.01 -21.08
N TYR A 9 34.40 1.31 -20.88
CA TYR A 9 33.84 1.06 -19.56
C TYR A 9 33.71 -0.44 -19.35
N LYS A 10 34.10 -0.94 -18.18
CA LYS A 10 34.11 -2.39 -17.90
C LYS A 10 33.08 -2.71 -16.82
N CYS A 11 32.20 -3.67 -17.08
CA CYS A 11 31.28 -4.20 -16.09
C CYS A 11 32.07 -4.83 -14.93
N GLY A 12 31.76 -4.43 -13.70
CA GLY A 12 32.42 -4.96 -12.50
C GLY A 12 32.09 -6.41 -12.19
N SER A 13 30.96 -6.93 -12.71
CA SER A 13 30.44 -8.25 -12.38
C SER A 13 30.90 -9.33 -13.37
N CYS A 14 30.59 -9.19 -14.67
CA CYS A 14 30.98 -10.16 -15.70
C CYS A 14 32.33 -9.87 -16.35
N GLY A 15 32.80 -8.62 -16.26
CA GLY A 15 34.05 -8.18 -16.88
C GLY A 15 33.94 -7.77 -18.35
N ASP A 16 32.74 -7.72 -18.92
CA ASP A 16 32.50 -7.26 -20.29
C ASP A 16 32.85 -5.77 -20.46
N ILE A 17 33.27 -5.41 -21.68
CA ILE A 17 33.71 -4.05 -22.02
C ILE A 17 32.68 -3.41 -22.94
N HIS A 18 32.21 -2.24 -22.54
CA HIS A 18 31.22 -1.40 -23.20
C HIS A 18 31.87 -0.09 -23.68
N ASP A 19 31.25 0.54 -24.67
CA ASP A 19 31.67 1.81 -25.26
C ASP A 19 31.17 3.05 -24.50
N ASP A 20 30.14 2.88 -23.66
CA ASP A 20 29.62 3.91 -22.77
C ASP A 20 29.44 3.39 -21.33
N GLU A 21 29.32 4.34 -20.39
CA GLU A 21 29.23 4.05 -18.95
C GLU A 21 27.90 3.37 -18.57
N ASP A 22 26.80 3.75 -19.22
CA ASP A 22 25.46 3.26 -18.89
C ASP A 22 25.33 1.79 -19.34
N GLY A 23 25.86 1.44 -20.51
CA GLY A 23 25.95 0.06 -20.97
C GLY A 23 26.72 -0.85 -20.01
N ALA A 24 27.84 -0.36 -19.44
CA ALA A 24 28.58 -1.12 -18.42
C ALA A 24 27.83 -1.24 -17.08
N ARG A 25 27.00 -0.24 -16.75
CA ARG A 25 26.17 -0.22 -15.53
C ARG A 25 24.99 -1.19 -15.63
N GLU A 26 24.32 -1.22 -16.78
CA GLU A 26 23.13 -2.03 -17.04
C GLU A 26 23.44 -3.52 -17.32
N CYS A 27 24.65 -3.83 -17.84
CA CYS A 27 25.06 -5.17 -18.27
C CYS A 27 24.76 -6.32 -17.29
N CYS A 28 24.87 -6.06 -15.99
CA CYS A 28 24.58 -7.05 -14.93
C CYS A 28 23.71 -6.44 -13.83
N GLN A 29 22.98 -5.37 -14.14
CA GLN A 29 22.05 -4.80 -13.18
C GLN A 29 20.89 -5.80 -12.98
N PRO A 30 20.47 -6.08 -11.73
CA PRO A 30 19.29 -6.91 -11.52
C PRO A 30 18.07 -6.25 -12.18
N GLU A 31 17.18 -7.09 -12.70
CA GLU A 31 15.89 -6.63 -13.19
C GLU A 31 15.11 -5.96 -12.05
N VAL A 32 14.57 -4.78 -12.33
CA VAL A 32 13.72 -4.04 -11.40
C VAL A 32 12.28 -4.26 -11.86
N GLU A 33 11.50 -4.92 -11.02
CA GLU A 33 10.07 -5.14 -11.26
C GLU A 33 9.24 -4.12 -10.46
N GLU A 34 8.19 -3.60 -11.08
CA GLU A 34 7.21 -2.76 -10.39
C GLU A 34 6.27 -3.62 -9.54
N MET A 35 6.00 -3.18 -8.31
CA MET A 35 5.20 -3.89 -7.32
C MET A 35 4.16 -2.95 -6.73
N PHE A 36 2.96 -3.45 -6.45
CA PHE A 36 1.81 -2.66 -6.03
C PHE A 36 1.32 -3.08 -4.64
N GLU A 37 1.33 -2.15 -3.69
CA GLU A 37 0.84 -2.39 -2.33
C GLU A 37 -0.67 -2.10 -2.24
N CYS A 38 -1.45 -3.06 -1.75
CA CYS A 38 -2.83 -2.82 -1.38
C CYS A 38 -2.88 -1.82 -0.20
N PRO A 39 -3.53 -0.64 -0.35
CA PRO A 39 -3.57 0.36 0.72
C PRO A 39 -4.28 -0.17 1.97
N ALA A 40 -5.15 -1.17 1.78
CA ALA A 40 -6.08 -1.69 2.76
C ALA A 40 -5.48 -2.75 3.69
N CYS A 41 -4.69 -3.68 3.17
CA CYS A 41 -4.12 -4.80 3.94
C CYS A 41 -2.58 -4.80 3.96
N LYS A 42 -1.91 -3.92 3.20
CA LYS A 42 -0.44 -3.84 3.03
C LYS A 42 0.16 -5.07 2.36
N THR A 43 -0.67 -5.91 1.75
CA THR A 43 -0.20 -7.00 0.88
C THR A 43 0.37 -6.42 -0.41
N ILE A 44 1.47 -7.00 -0.87
CA ILE A 44 2.14 -6.63 -2.12
C ILE A 44 1.64 -7.56 -3.23
N HIS A 45 1.38 -6.98 -4.39
CA HIS A 45 0.90 -7.64 -5.60
C HIS A 45 1.75 -7.25 -6.81
N ASP A 46 1.81 -8.13 -7.78
CA ASP A 46 2.58 -7.92 -9.02
C ASP A 46 1.80 -7.05 -10.03
N GLY A 47 0.48 -6.93 -9.86
CA GLY A 47 -0.40 -6.15 -10.72
C GLY A 47 -1.17 -5.05 -10.00
N GLU A 48 -1.28 -3.87 -10.62
CA GLU A 48 -2.04 -2.73 -10.07
C GLU A 48 -3.52 -3.10 -9.84
N ASP A 49 -4.14 -3.78 -10.80
CA ASP A 49 -5.54 -4.20 -10.70
C ASP A 49 -5.72 -5.25 -9.59
N GLU A 50 -4.75 -6.14 -9.38
CA GLU A 50 -4.79 -7.09 -8.27
C GLU A 50 -4.69 -6.38 -6.92
N ALA A 51 -3.79 -5.40 -6.79
CA ALA A 51 -3.71 -4.57 -5.58
C ALA A 51 -5.00 -3.76 -5.35
N ARG A 52 -5.66 -3.31 -6.42
CA ARG A 52 -6.92 -2.56 -6.37
C ARG A 52 -8.10 -3.45 -5.95
N LEU A 53 -8.15 -4.68 -6.45
CA LEU A 53 -9.22 -5.65 -6.18
C LEU A 53 -8.96 -6.48 -4.91
N CYS A 54 -7.73 -6.48 -4.39
CA CYS A 54 -7.30 -7.30 -3.25
C CYS A 54 -8.26 -7.25 -2.07
N CYS A 55 -8.78 -6.08 -1.77
CA CYS A 55 -9.73 -5.87 -0.69
C CYS A 55 -10.93 -5.09 -1.19
N GLU A 56 -11.51 -5.40 -2.36
CA GLU A 56 -12.72 -4.75 -2.91
C GLU A 56 -13.63 -4.23 -1.78
N SER A 57 -13.40 -2.97 -1.40
CA SER A 57 -13.83 -2.55 -0.08
C SER A 57 -15.16 -1.88 -0.29
N ASP A 58 -16.22 -2.53 0.17
CA ASP A 58 -17.50 -1.85 0.34
C ASP A 58 -17.26 -0.51 1.04
N SER A 59 -17.96 0.52 0.59
CA SER A 59 -17.90 1.84 1.23
C SER A 59 -19.24 2.18 1.84
N ILE A 60 -19.19 2.86 2.98
CA ILE A 60 -20.37 3.37 3.67
C ILE A 60 -20.19 4.86 3.95
N LYS A 61 -21.25 5.62 3.70
CA LYS A 61 -21.28 7.07 3.91
C LYS A 61 -21.74 7.39 5.34
N CYS A 62 -20.99 8.22 6.05
CA CYS A 62 -21.45 8.73 7.34
C CYS A 62 -22.62 9.70 7.13
N PRO A 63 -23.77 9.53 7.80
CA PRO A 63 -24.94 10.39 7.59
C PRO A 63 -24.79 11.81 8.15
N SER A 64 -23.75 12.08 8.95
CA SER A 64 -23.50 13.40 9.55
C SER A 64 -22.48 14.21 8.75
N CYS A 65 -21.30 13.64 8.45
CA CYS A 65 -20.24 14.35 7.72
C CYS A 65 -20.19 14.05 6.22
N TYR A 66 -21.03 13.13 5.73
CA TYR A 66 -21.11 12.70 4.32
C TYR A 66 -19.81 12.16 3.70
N ARG A 67 -18.79 11.87 4.52
CA ARG A 67 -17.56 11.20 4.07
C ARG A 67 -17.82 9.71 3.86
N ASP A 68 -17.22 9.18 2.80
CA ASP A 68 -17.20 7.75 2.50
C ASP A 68 -16.04 7.08 3.24
N TYR A 69 -16.34 5.95 3.86
CA TYR A 69 -15.38 5.12 4.60
C TYR A 69 -15.39 3.73 4.01
N SER A 70 -14.22 3.17 3.70
CA SER A 70 -14.06 1.81 3.19
C SER A 70 -14.17 0.77 4.31
N SER A 71 -14.59 -0.44 3.95
CA SER A 71 -14.82 -1.60 4.85
C SER A 71 -13.63 -1.93 5.75
N ILE A 72 -12.45 -1.52 5.31
CA ILE A 72 -11.17 -1.69 5.98
C ILE A 72 -10.89 -0.68 7.09
N THR A 73 -11.76 0.30 7.34
CA THR A 73 -11.55 1.32 8.39
C THR A 73 -12.42 1.04 9.62
N LEU A 74 -11.94 1.41 10.81
CA LEU A 74 -12.77 1.42 12.02
C LEU A 74 -14.06 2.25 11.85
N SER A 75 -14.00 3.34 11.07
CA SER A 75 -15.14 4.20 10.82
C SER A 75 -16.26 3.52 10.03
N PHE A 76 -15.94 2.58 9.13
CA PHE A 76 -16.96 1.80 8.44
C PHE A 76 -17.75 0.93 9.43
N GLN A 77 -17.04 0.23 10.33
CA GLN A 77 -17.67 -0.59 11.36
C GLN A 77 -18.45 0.26 12.37
N ALA A 78 -17.90 1.42 12.76
CA ALA A 78 -18.57 2.38 13.63
C ALA A 78 -19.90 2.88 13.05
N ILE A 79 -19.97 3.14 11.74
CA ILE A 79 -21.23 3.53 11.09
C ILE A 79 -22.23 2.36 11.10
N LYS A 80 -21.80 1.12 10.84
CA LYS A 80 -22.69 -0.05 10.88
C LYS A 80 -23.26 -0.33 12.27
N ILE A 81 -22.45 -0.14 13.32
CA ILE A 81 -22.83 -0.48 14.70
C ILE A 81 -23.55 0.67 15.42
N ALA A 82 -23.08 1.90 15.22
CA ALA A 82 -23.49 3.07 16.00
C ALA A 82 -24.00 4.24 15.13
N GLY A 83 -24.13 4.06 13.81
CA GLY A 83 -24.74 5.01 12.89
C GLY A 83 -23.84 6.16 12.43
N HIS A 84 -22.68 6.36 13.05
CA HIS A 84 -21.76 7.47 12.75
C HIS A 84 -20.29 7.04 12.81
N CYS A 85 -19.44 7.74 12.05
CA CYS A 85 -18.00 7.50 12.06
C CYS A 85 -17.35 7.92 13.39
N THR A 86 -16.10 7.51 13.60
CA THR A 86 -15.36 7.75 14.86
C THR A 86 -15.11 9.23 15.15
N THR A 87 -15.13 10.09 14.11
CA THR A 87 -15.04 11.54 14.27
C THR A 87 -16.38 12.18 14.67
N CYS A 88 -17.49 11.70 14.12
CA CYS A 88 -18.83 12.26 14.37
C CYS A 88 -19.47 11.72 15.63
N ASN A 89 -19.10 10.51 16.06
CA ASN A 89 -19.47 9.95 17.35
C ASN A 89 -18.20 9.54 18.11
N PRO A 90 -17.62 10.44 18.94
CA PRO A 90 -16.45 10.11 19.74
C PRO A 90 -16.81 9.36 21.04
N MET A 91 -18.09 9.22 21.38
CA MET A 91 -18.55 8.68 22.68
C MET A 91 -19.23 7.31 22.51
N PHE A 92 -18.47 6.33 22.04
CA PHE A 92 -18.94 4.94 21.98
C PHE A 92 -19.02 4.32 23.38
N THR A 93 -20.06 3.52 23.63
CA THR A 93 -20.08 2.66 24.83
C THR A 93 -18.97 1.62 24.77
N ILE A 94 -18.58 1.04 25.91
CA ILE A 94 -17.53 0.00 25.95
C ILE A 94 -17.89 -1.17 25.02
N ASP A 95 -19.15 -1.62 25.06
CA ASP A 95 -19.64 -2.70 24.20
C ASP A 95 -19.56 -2.35 22.71
N GLN A 96 -19.90 -1.11 22.34
CA GLN A 96 -19.75 -0.63 20.97
C GLN A 96 -18.29 -0.60 20.54
N GLN A 97 -17.38 -0.09 21.39
CA GLN A 97 -15.96 -0.04 21.09
C GLN A 97 -15.38 -1.44 20.83
N GLN A 98 -15.68 -2.39 21.70
CA GLN A 98 -15.25 -3.78 21.55
C GLN A 98 -15.80 -4.38 20.26
N THR A 99 -17.10 -4.23 20.00
CA THR A 99 -17.73 -4.75 18.77
C THR A 99 -17.12 -4.14 17.51
N ILE A 100 -16.85 -2.83 17.49
CA ILE A 100 -16.24 -2.14 16.35
C ILE A 100 -14.84 -2.70 16.07
N GLN A 101 -14.01 -2.83 17.12
CA GLN A 101 -12.62 -3.30 16.99
C GLN A 101 -12.56 -4.79 16.62
N ASP A 102 -13.43 -5.62 17.22
CA ASP A 102 -13.48 -7.06 16.95
C ASP A 102 -13.90 -7.34 15.51
N LEU A 103 -14.95 -6.68 15.00
CA LEU A 103 -15.37 -6.85 13.60
C LEU A 103 -14.32 -6.31 12.64
N HIS A 104 -13.69 -5.17 12.94
CA HIS A 104 -12.60 -4.66 12.11
C HIS A 104 -11.44 -5.65 12.03
N PHE A 105 -11.06 -6.27 13.15
CA PHE A 105 -10.02 -7.29 13.18
C PHE A 105 -10.42 -8.55 12.40
N GLN A 106 -11.67 -9.00 12.52
CA GLN A 106 -12.18 -10.16 11.77
C GLN A 106 -12.16 -9.95 10.25
N GLU A 107 -12.53 -8.75 9.79
CA GLU A 107 -12.63 -8.43 8.37
C GLU A 107 -11.27 -8.09 7.73
N THR A 108 -10.34 -7.52 8.48
CA THR A 108 -9.08 -6.99 7.93
C THR A 108 -7.82 -7.71 8.40
N GLY A 109 -7.91 -8.51 9.48
CA GLY A 109 -6.76 -9.07 10.17
C GLY A 109 -5.91 -8.05 10.94
N ARG A 110 -6.31 -6.77 10.97
CA ARG A 110 -5.57 -5.69 11.64
C ARG A 110 -6.20 -5.31 12.96
N ARG A 111 -5.38 -5.22 13.99
CA ARG A 111 -5.82 -4.75 15.30
C ARG A 111 -5.56 -3.26 15.38
N GLU A 112 -6.64 -2.49 15.36
CA GLU A 112 -6.65 -1.05 15.60
C GLU A 112 -7.50 -0.76 16.82
N HIS A 113 -7.07 0.20 17.65
CA HIS A 113 -7.80 0.63 18.82
C HIS A 113 -8.43 2.00 18.56
N LEU A 114 -9.66 2.16 19.04
CA LEU A 114 -10.32 3.45 19.03
C LEU A 114 -9.63 4.35 20.05
N PHE A 115 -9.16 5.52 19.59
CA PHE A 115 -8.55 6.58 20.40
C PHE A 115 -7.12 6.34 20.92
N ASP A 116 -6.38 5.43 20.28
CA ASP A 116 -4.92 5.31 20.44
C ASP A 116 -4.14 6.36 19.63
#